data_AF-A0A1G8BXF7-F1
#
_entry.id   AF-A0A1G8BXF7-F1
#
_cell.length_a   1.000
_cell.length_b   1.000
_cell.length_c   1.000
_cell.angle_alpha   90.00
_cell.angle_beta   90.00
_cell.angle_gamma   90.00
#
_symmetry.space_group_name_H-M   'P 1'
#
loop_
_entity.id
_entity.type
_entity.pdbx_description
1 polymer ?
#
loop_
_entity_poly.entity_id
_entity_poly.type
_entity_poly.pdbx_seq_one_letter_code
_entity_poly.pdbx_strand_id
1 'polypeptide(L)'
;MSVFERHGVTITLSDLIEMVEGTPEDAWQVDVVRSEDDSRNCFFGHLYAYAEKQGAHLDVSIIPAIVRERRPELTAAEHLANGVWDWFESEWASTYAIYPVNDGKHPRYPQPTPRQRVLAYLHALAAGDEMTTMQAMDYADCQELHSN
;
A
#
# COMPACT_ATOMS: atom_id res chain seq x y z
N MET A 1 10.48 15.89 0.81
CA MET A 1 9.62 15.64 1.97
C MET A 1 8.24 15.30 1.47
N SER A 2 7.73 14.12 1.82
CA SER A 2 6.36 13.72 1.46
C SER A 2 5.34 14.52 2.29
N VAL A 3 4.08 14.55 1.87
CA VAL A 3 2.98 15.21 2.61
C VAL A 3 2.88 14.68 4.05
N PHE A 4 3.23 13.41 4.24
CA PHE A 4 3.22 12.70 5.53
C PHE A 4 4.19 13.35 6.53
N GLU A 5 5.43 13.61 6.12
CA GLU A 5 6.48 14.13 7.00
C GLU A 5 6.20 15.54 7.56
N ARG A 6 5.39 16.35 6.89
CA ARG A 6 5.10 17.73 7.33
C ARG A 6 4.11 17.83 8.49
N HIS A 7 3.35 16.77 8.77
CA HIS A 7 2.25 16.81 9.73
C HIS A 7 2.36 15.74 10.81
N GLY A 8 3.57 15.22 11.03
CA GLY A 8 3.88 14.33 12.16
C GLY A 8 3.42 12.89 11.98
N VAL A 9 2.93 12.51 10.79
CA VAL A 9 2.64 11.12 10.46
C VAL A 9 3.62 10.67 9.40
N THR A 10 4.61 9.87 9.76
CA THR A 10 5.50 9.23 8.80
C THR A 10 5.17 7.75 8.78
N ILE A 11 4.82 7.21 7.61
CA ILE A 11 4.64 5.78 7.40
C ILE A 11 5.80 5.29 6.54
N THR A 12 6.44 4.23 7.00
CA THR A 12 7.58 3.58 6.38
C THR A 12 7.22 2.16 5.96
N LEU A 13 8.07 1.54 5.13
CA LEU A 13 7.90 0.12 4.79
C LEU A 13 7.95 -0.78 6.03
N SER A 14 8.79 -0.44 7.02
CA SER A 14 8.86 -1.17 8.29
C SER A 14 7.55 -1.13 9.06
N ASP A 15 6.87 0.03 9.09
CA ASP A 15 5.55 0.15 9.74
C ASP A 15 4.51 -0.73 9.04
N LEU A 16 4.60 -0.87 7.71
CA LEU A 16 3.71 -1.74 6.95
C LEU A 16 3.98 -3.22 7.25
N ILE A 17 5.25 -3.61 7.35
CA ILE A 17 5.64 -4.97 7.75
C ILE A 17 5.07 -5.27 9.15
N GLU A 18 5.28 -4.38 10.12
CA GLU A 18 4.76 -4.54 11.49
C GLU A 18 3.22 -4.64 11.49
N MET A 19 2.53 -3.83 10.68
CA MET A 19 1.08 -3.90 10.51
C MET A 19 0.64 -5.26 9.97
N VAL A 20 1.31 -5.80 8.95
CA VAL A 20 1.00 -7.12 8.38
C VAL A 20 1.28 -8.23 9.39
N GLU A 21 2.39 -8.14 10.13
CA GLU A 21 2.73 -9.07 11.21
C GLU A 21 1.71 -9.04 12.35
N GLY A 22 1.16 -7.87 12.69
CA GLY A 22 0.15 -7.72 13.74
C GLY A 22 -1.28 -8.12 13.33
N THR A 23 -1.55 -8.28 12.03
CA THR A 23 -2.91 -8.54 11.53
C THR A 23 -3.24 -10.04 11.59
N PRO A 24 -4.34 -10.46 12.24
CA PRO A 24 -4.76 -11.87 12.29
C PRO A 24 -5.06 -12.47 10.92
N GLU A 25 -4.77 -13.76 10.71
CA GLU A 25 -4.97 -14.44 9.41
C GLU A 25 -6.43 -14.44 8.92
N ASP A 26 -7.40 -14.49 9.83
CA ASP A 26 -8.83 -14.51 9.52
C ASP A 26 -9.38 -13.14 9.09
N ALA A 27 -8.61 -12.07 9.28
CA ALA A 27 -8.93 -10.73 8.78
C ALA A 27 -8.56 -10.53 7.30
N TRP A 28 -7.93 -11.52 6.65
CA TRP A 28 -7.46 -11.40 5.27
C TRP A 28 -8.41 -12.02 4.25
N GLN A 29 -8.36 -11.52 3.02
CA GLN A 29 -9.04 -12.11 1.87
C GLN A 29 -8.29 -11.84 0.54
N VAL A 30 -8.82 -12.40 -0.53
CA VAL A 30 -8.32 -12.28 -1.91
C VAL A 30 -9.38 -11.64 -2.82
N ASP A 31 -8.97 -11.25 -4.03
CA ASP A 31 -9.80 -10.77 -5.15
C ASP A 31 -10.55 -9.43 -4.93
N VAL A 32 -10.91 -9.06 -3.70
CA VAL A 32 -11.59 -7.79 -3.37
C VAL A 32 -10.86 -7.03 -2.28
N VAL A 33 -10.93 -5.69 -2.33
CA VAL A 33 -10.22 -4.82 -1.38
C VAL A 33 -10.73 -5.02 0.05
N ARG A 34 -12.06 -5.07 0.21
CA ARG A 34 -12.76 -5.21 1.49
C ARG A 34 -14.01 -6.05 1.32
N SER A 35 -14.35 -6.86 2.33
CA SER A 35 -15.55 -7.67 2.32
C SER A 35 -16.78 -6.79 2.48
N GLU A 36 -17.94 -7.26 2.04
CA GLU A 36 -19.20 -6.49 2.15
C GLU A 36 -19.56 -6.13 3.59
N ASP A 37 -19.22 -7.02 4.54
CA ASP A 37 -19.41 -6.81 5.98
C ASP A 37 -18.23 -6.11 6.66
N ASP A 38 -17.28 -5.61 5.89
CA ASP A 38 -16.16 -4.80 6.36
C ASP A 38 -15.19 -5.55 7.32
N SER A 39 -15.37 -6.86 7.50
CA SER A 39 -14.64 -7.72 8.44
C SER A 39 -13.28 -8.20 7.93
N ARG A 40 -13.10 -8.27 6.62
CA ARG A 40 -11.89 -8.78 5.97
C ARG A 40 -11.40 -7.83 4.89
N ASN A 41 -10.09 -7.79 4.71
CA ASN A 41 -9.43 -6.94 3.73
C ASN A 41 -8.37 -7.72 2.93
N CYS A 42 -8.07 -7.28 1.72
CA CYS A 42 -6.78 -7.61 1.10
C CYS A 42 -5.68 -6.72 1.70
N PHE A 43 -4.43 -6.88 1.26
CA PHE A 43 -3.33 -6.01 1.68
C PHE A 43 -3.68 -4.52 1.61
N PHE A 44 -4.19 -4.05 0.48
CA PHE A 44 -4.48 -2.63 0.28
C PHE A 44 -5.65 -2.13 1.12
N GLY A 45 -6.64 -2.99 1.42
CA GLY A 45 -7.68 -2.66 2.39
C GLY A 45 -7.12 -2.50 3.80
N HIS A 46 -6.16 -3.35 4.19
CA HIS A 46 -5.44 -3.20 5.47
C HIS A 46 -4.57 -1.94 5.50
N LEU A 47 -3.86 -1.63 4.40
CA LEU A 47 -3.06 -0.42 4.26
C LEU A 47 -3.93 0.84 4.45
N TYR A 48 -5.07 0.87 3.77
CA TYR A 48 -6.03 1.98 3.87
C TYR A 48 -6.54 2.15 5.30
N ALA A 49 -7.05 1.07 5.90
CA ALA A 49 -7.58 1.10 7.27
C ALA A 49 -6.51 1.46 8.32
N TYR A 50 -5.28 1.01 8.11
CA TYR A 50 -4.14 1.37 8.96
C TYR A 50 -3.88 2.88 8.89
N ALA A 51 -3.76 3.43 7.68
CA ALA A 51 -3.49 4.85 7.48
C ALA A 51 -4.63 5.73 7.99
N GLU A 52 -5.89 5.34 7.76
CA GLU A 52 -7.06 6.04 8.30
C GLU A 52 -7.00 6.11 9.83
N LYS A 53 -6.66 5.00 10.49
CA LYS A 53 -6.48 4.97 11.95
C LYS A 53 -5.35 5.89 12.43
N GLN A 54 -4.23 5.95 11.70
CA GLN A 54 -3.15 6.90 12.04
C GLN A 54 -3.61 8.35 11.89
N GLY A 55 -4.48 8.63 10.92
CA GLY A 55 -4.99 9.97 10.63
C GLY A 55 -6.19 10.42 11.45
N ALA A 56 -6.78 9.54 12.28
CA ALA A 56 -8.04 9.82 12.98
C ALA A 56 -8.02 11.04 13.91
N HIS A 57 -6.83 11.48 14.33
CA HIS A 57 -6.62 12.63 15.21
C HIS A 57 -6.26 13.93 14.44
N LEU A 58 -6.12 13.85 13.12
CA LEU A 58 -5.69 14.96 12.28
C LEU A 58 -6.87 15.86 11.90
N ASP A 59 -6.60 17.15 11.79
CA ASP A 59 -7.56 18.14 11.30
C ASP A 59 -7.42 18.37 9.80
N VAL A 60 -8.52 18.55 9.07
CA VAL A 60 -8.52 18.71 7.60
C VAL A 60 -7.73 19.94 7.11
N SER A 61 -7.42 20.90 7.98
CA SER A 61 -6.56 22.05 7.65
C SER A 61 -5.11 21.66 7.30
N ILE A 62 -4.66 20.46 7.66
CA ILE A 62 -3.34 19.97 7.24
C ILE A 62 -3.29 19.61 5.75
N ILE A 63 -4.44 19.34 5.13
CA ILE A 63 -4.53 18.97 3.73
C ILE A 63 -4.50 20.24 2.88
N PRO A 64 -3.63 20.31 1.85
CA PRO A 64 -3.59 21.48 0.95
C PRO A 64 -4.98 21.80 0.40
N ALA A 65 -5.36 23.09 0.40
CA ALA A 65 -6.70 23.52 0.02
C ALA A 65 -7.15 22.97 -1.34
N ILE A 66 -6.25 22.92 -2.33
CA ILE A 66 -6.52 22.38 -3.66
C ILE A 66 -6.92 20.89 -3.64
N VAL A 67 -6.37 20.10 -2.72
CA VAL A 67 -6.70 18.67 -2.57
C VAL A 67 -8.05 18.53 -1.88
N ARG A 68 -8.28 19.31 -0.81
CA ARG A 68 -9.56 19.36 -0.11
C ARG A 68 -10.70 19.82 -1.00
N GLU A 69 -10.49 20.82 -1.85
CA GLU A 69 -11.51 21.34 -2.77
C GLU A 69 -11.92 20.33 -3.85
N ARG A 70 -11.02 19.43 -4.24
CA ARG A 70 -11.34 18.37 -5.21
C ARG A 70 -12.23 17.27 -4.61
N ARG A 71 -12.05 16.97 -3.32
CA ARG A 71 -12.77 15.91 -2.59
C ARG A 71 -13.18 16.43 -1.21
N PRO A 72 -14.14 17.38 -1.14
CA PRO A 72 -14.51 18.05 0.11
C PRO A 72 -15.28 17.15 1.07
N GLU A 73 -15.78 16.01 0.60
CA GLU A 73 -16.49 15.02 1.40
C GLU A 73 -15.58 14.15 2.26
N LEU A 74 -14.28 14.10 1.94
CA LEU A 74 -13.32 13.27 2.66
C LEU A 74 -12.78 13.97 3.90
N THR A 75 -12.67 13.21 4.98
CA THR A 75 -11.98 13.56 6.23
C THR A 75 -10.46 13.64 6.03
N ALA A 76 -9.75 14.24 7.01
CA ALA A 76 -8.29 14.24 7.00
C ALA A 76 -7.70 12.83 7.00
N ALA A 77 -8.34 11.88 7.70
CA ALA A 77 -7.94 10.49 7.77
C ALA A 77 -8.09 9.78 6.41
N GLU A 78 -9.19 10.00 5.70
CA GLU A 78 -9.39 9.43 4.36
C GLU A 78 -8.43 10.02 3.32
N HIS A 79 -8.14 11.33 3.42
CA HIS A 79 -7.09 11.96 2.60
C HIS A 79 -5.71 11.35 2.88
N LEU A 80 -5.38 11.11 4.15
CA LEU A 80 -4.15 10.43 4.53
C LEU A 80 -4.13 9.00 3.96
N ALA A 81 -5.21 8.24 4.09
CA ALA A 81 -5.29 6.86 3.62
C ALA A 81 -5.12 6.75 2.10
N ASN A 82 -5.76 7.62 1.32
CA ASN A 82 -5.54 7.71 -0.12
C ASN A 82 -4.08 8.08 -0.44
N GLY A 83 -3.50 9.03 0.28
CA GLY A 83 -2.10 9.41 0.07
C GLY A 83 -1.14 8.25 0.34
N VAL A 84 -1.38 7.47 1.40
CA VAL A 84 -0.53 6.31 1.74
C VAL A 84 -0.65 5.21 0.70
N TRP A 85 -1.85 5.00 0.15
CA TRP A 85 -2.05 4.14 -1.00
C TRP A 85 -1.21 4.61 -2.19
N ASP A 86 -1.36 5.87 -2.61
CA ASP A 86 -0.64 6.45 -3.76
C ASP A 86 0.87 6.38 -3.56
N TRP A 87 1.35 6.64 -2.34
CA TRP A 87 2.75 6.54 -1.97
C TRP A 87 3.28 5.12 -2.11
N PHE A 88 2.55 4.13 -1.58
CA PHE A 88 2.97 2.74 -1.70
C PHE A 88 3.02 2.29 -3.16
N GLU A 89 2.01 2.64 -3.95
CA GLU A 89 1.99 2.35 -5.38
C GLU A 89 3.14 3.01 -6.14
N SER A 90 3.49 4.24 -5.79
CA SER A 90 4.54 5.00 -6.47
C SER A 90 5.95 4.57 -6.08
N GLU A 91 6.18 4.25 -4.80
CA GLU A 91 7.52 4.04 -4.25
C GLU A 91 7.91 2.57 -4.11
N TRP A 92 6.96 1.68 -3.84
CA TRP A 92 7.26 0.30 -3.46
C TRP A 92 6.71 -0.72 -4.44
N ALA A 93 5.40 -0.76 -4.64
CA ALA A 93 4.79 -1.73 -5.53
C ALA A 93 3.42 -1.28 -6.03
N SER A 94 3.24 -1.32 -7.34
CA SER A 94 1.92 -1.12 -7.94
C SER A 94 0.94 -2.21 -7.54
N THR A 95 -0.36 -1.90 -7.62
CA THR A 95 -1.45 -2.89 -7.52
C THR A 95 -1.25 -4.09 -8.44
N TYR A 96 -0.71 -3.90 -9.65
CA TYR A 96 -0.42 -5.00 -10.58
C TYR A 96 0.67 -5.97 -10.09
N ALA A 97 1.60 -5.51 -9.25
CA ALA A 97 2.63 -6.37 -8.68
C ALA A 97 2.11 -7.11 -7.44
N ILE A 98 1.46 -6.40 -6.52
CA ILE A 98 1.09 -6.98 -5.21
C ILE A 98 -0.24 -7.71 -5.19
N TYR A 99 -1.22 -7.41 -6.06
CA TYR A 99 -2.46 -8.18 -6.12
C TYR A 99 -2.24 -9.66 -6.48
N PRO A 100 -1.42 -10.01 -7.49
CA PRO A 100 -1.07 -11.41 -7.73
C PRO A 100 -0.41 -12.10 -6.52
N VAL A 101 0.37 -11.37 -5.72
CA VAL A 101 0.98 -11.89 -4.49
C VAL A 101 -0.10 -12.17 -3.45
N ASN A 102 -0.94 -11.17 -3.14
CA ASN A 102 -2.05 -11.31 -2.21
C ASN A 102 -2.95 -12.49 -2.59
N ASP A 103 -3.29 -12.60 -3.87
CA ASP A 103 -4.24 -13.60 -4.39
C ASP A 103 -3.63 -15.00 -4.58
N GLY A 104 -2.32 -15.18 -4.35
CA GLY A 104 -1.65 -16.48 -4.53
C GLY A 104 -1.46 -16.88 -5.99
N LYS A 105 -1.48 -15.89 -6.89
CA LYS A 105 -1.25 -16.06 -8.34
C LYS A 105 0.22 -15.84 -8.71
N HIS A 106 1.03 -15.26 -7.82
CA HIS A 106 2.44 -14.96 -8.07
C HIS A 106 3.36 -16.17 -7.74
N PRO A 107 4.14 -16.70 -8.71
CA PRO A 107 4.87 -17.96 -8.52
C PRO A 107 6.03 -17.89 -7.51
N ARG A 108 6.60 -16.71 -7.26
CA ARG A 108 7.69 -16.53 -6.27
C ARG A 108 7.21 -16.53 -4.82
N TYR A 109 5.90 -16.40 -4.58
CA TYR A 109 5.33 -16.30 -3.23
C TYR A 109 4.31 -17.42 -3.01
N PRO A 110 4.77 -18.67 -2.80
CA PRO A 110 3.91 -19.86 -2.70
C PRO A 110 3.30 -20.06 -1.31
N GLN A 111 3.43 -19.08 -0.40
CA GLN A 111 2.93 -19.21 0.97
C GLN A 111 1.41 -19.41 0.96
N PRO A 112 0.85 -20.22 1.89
CA PRO A 112 -0.54 -20.67 1.81
C PRO A 112 -1.57 -19.56 2.04
N THR A 113 -1.27 -18.53 2.84
CA THR A 113 -2.25 -17.46 3.17
C THR A 113 -1.88 -16.12 2.53
N PRO A 114 -2.86 -15.23 2.28
CA PRO A 114 -2.60 -13.89 1.73
C PRO A 114 -1.59 -13.10 2.57
N ARG A 115 -1.77 -13.11 3.90
CA ARG A 115 -0.86 -12.45 4.85
C ARG A 115 0.58 -12.92 4.67
N GLN A 116 0.81 -14.23 4.65
CA GLN A 116 2.17 -14.78 4.55
C GLN A 116 2.84 -14.46 3.21
N ARG A 117 2.07 -14.45 2.11
CA ARG A 117 2.60 -14.07 0.79
C ARG A 117 2.99 -12.61 0.75
N VAL A 118 2.09 -11.74 1.23
CA VAL A 118 2.33 -10.29 1.30
C VAL A 118 3.52 -10.00 2.21
N LEU A 119 3.59 -10.62 3.39
CA LEU A 119 4.71 -10.43 4.30
C LEU A 119 6.05 -10.84 3.66
N ALA A 120 6.08 -12.00 2.98
CA ALA A 120 7.27 -12.44 2.25
C ALA A 120 7.68 -11.46 1.16
N TYR A 121 6.72 -10.88 0.42
CA TYR A 121 6.97 -9.88 -0.61
C TYR A 121 7.49 -8.55 -0.04
N LEU A 122 6.89 -8.05 1.04
CA LEU A 122 7.35 -6.82 1.69
C LEU A 122 8.78 -6.97 2.25
N HIS A 123 9.13 -8.13 2.81
CA HIS A 123 10.51 -8.42 3.21
C HIS A 123 11.47 -8.49 2.01
N ALA A 124 11.03 -9.06 0.88
CA ALA A 124 11.84 -9.10 -0.33
C ALA A 124 12.10 -7.69 -0.89
N LEU A 125 11.08 -6.81 -0.89
CA LEU A 125 11.26 -5.38 -1.20
C LEU A 125 12.25 -4.72 -0.25
N ALA A 126 12.12 -4.93 1.06
CA ALA A 126 13.02 -4.36 2.05
C ALA A 126 14.47 -4.86 1.89
N ALA A 127 14.65 -6.11 1.44
CA ALA A 127 15.95 -6.70 1.17
C ALA A 127 16.55 -6.28 -0.19
N GLY A 128 15.76 -5.68 -1.08
CA GLY A 128 16.15 -5.35 -2.45
C GLY A 128 16.10 -6.54 -3.42
N ASP A 129 15.44 -7.64 -3.03
CA ASP A 129 15.21 -8.83 -3.86
C ASP A 129 14.02 -8.66 -4.84
N GLU A 130 13.23 -7.61 -4.63
CA GLU A 130 12.19 -7.16 -5.55
C GLU A 130 12.46 -5.73 -6.01
N MET A 131 12.10 -5.46 -7.27
CA MET A 131 12.15 -4.11 -7.81
C MET A 131 11.05 -3.26 -7.20
N THR A 132 11.38 -2.03 -6.86
CA THR A 132 10.38 -1.00 -6.59
C THR A 132 9.60 -0.65 -7.86
N THR A 133 8.45 0.02 -7.71
CA THR A 133 7.69 0.52 -8.88
C THR A 133 8.57 1.31 -9.83
N MET A 134 9.39 2.25 -9.32
CA MET A 134 10.26 3.03 -10.19
C MET A 134 11.35 2.20 -10.87
N GLN A 135 11.98 1.26 -10.15
CA GLN A 135 12.98 0.38 -10.75
C GLN A 135 12.37 -0.48 -11.86
N ALA A 136 11.14 -0.97 -11.67
CA ALA A 136 10.43 -1.75 -12.68
C ALA A 136 10.09 -0.91 -13.93
N MET A 137 9.66 0.34 -13.75
CA MET A 137 9.39 1.26 -14.84
C MET A 137 10.67 1.62 -15.62
N ASP A 138 11.75 2.00 -14.93
CA ASP A 138 13.04 2.31 -15.55
C ASP A 138 13.59 1.11 -16.34
N TYR A 139 13.42 -0.10 -15.82
CA TYR A 139 13.81 -1.32 -16.51
C TYR A 139 12.98 -1.58 -17.77
N ALA A 140 11.66 -1.37 -17.71
CA ALA A 140 10.77 -1.54 -18.86
C ALA A 140 11.11 -0.57 -20.00
N ASP A 141 11.30 0.72 -19.68
CA ASP A 141 11.70 1.74 -20.65
C ASP A 141 13.03 1.37 -21.34
N CYS A 142 13.99 0.85 -20.56
CA CYS A 142 15.27 0.38 -21.09
C CYS A 142 15.14 -0.84 -22.01
N GLN A 143 14.18 -1.74 -21.78
CA GLN A 143 13.93 -2.90 -22.67
C GLN A 143 13.30 -2.47 -24.00
N GLU A 144 12.38 -1.50 -23.96
CA GLU A 144 11.72 -0.97 -25.16
C GLU A 144 12.69 -0.21 -26.07
N LEU A 145 13.65 0.53 -25.49
CA LEU A 145 14.68 1.24 -26.25
C LEU A 145 15.66 0.32 -26.99
N HIS A 146 15.88 -0.91 -26.49
CA HIS A 146 16.77 -1.89 -27.12
C HIS A 146 16.05 -2.88 -28.04
N SER A 147 14.73 -2.78 -28.16
CA SER A 147 13.89 -3.65 -29.00
C SER A 147 13.44 -2.99 -30.32
N ASN A 148 13.90 -1.76 -30.60
CA ASN A 148 13.62 -0.98 -31.81
C ASN A 148 14.89 -0.71 -32.63
#